data_AF-A0A1F2XV39-F1
#
_entry.id   AF-A0A1F2XV39-F1
#
_cell.length_a   1.000
_cell.length_b   1.000
_cell.length_c   1.000
_cell.angle_alpha   90.00
_cell.angle_beta   90.00
_cell.angle_gamma   90.00
#
_symmetry.space_group_name_H-M   'P 1'
#
loop_
_entity.id
_entity.type
_entity.pdbx_description
1 polymer ?
#
loop_
_entity_poly.entity_id
_entity_poly.type
_entity_poly.pdbx_seq_one_letter_code
_entity_poly.pdbx_strand_id
1 'polypeptide(L)' 'MVTVQLWEGRTVEQKRALVQAITEAMVEHAGARPDALHVILQEIPRENWGLA' A
#
# COMPACT_ATOMS: atom_id res chain seq x y z
N MET A 1 -3.54 3.70 9.93
CA MET A 1 -2.33 3.85 9.10
C MET A 1 -1.99 2.48 8.54
N VAL A 2 -1.70 2.40 7.24
CA VAL A 2 -1.31 1.15 6.55
C VAL A 2 0.02 1.38 5.83
N THR A 3 0.95 0.45 6.00
CA THR A 3 2.22 0.46 5.26
C THR A 3 2.28 -0.80 4.41
N VAL A 4 2.55 -0.62 3.12
CA VAL A 4 2.71 -1.71 2.17
C VAL A 4 4.17 -1.75 1.77
N GLN A 5 4.83 -2.87 2.04
CA GLN A 5 6.15 -3.16 1.51
C GLN A 5 5.97 -4.02 0.26
N LEU A 6 6.55 -3.58 -0.84
CA LEU A 6 6.46 -4.24 -2.14
C LEU A 6 7.77 -4.09 -2.88
N TRP A 7 8.03 -4.98 -3.83
CA TRP A 7 9.17 -4.78 -4.72
C TRP A 7 9.00 -3.54 -5.59
N GLU A 8 10.11 -2.91 -5.94
CA GLU A 8 10.17 -1.82 -6.93
C GLU A 8 9.64 -2.24 -8.32
N GLY A 9 9.35 -1.24 -9.16
CA GLY A 9 9.02 -1.42 -10.57
C GLY A 9 7.52 -1.30 -10.92
N ARG A 10 6.68 -0.85 -10.00
CA ARG A 10 5.25 -0.61 -10.29
C ARG A 10 5.08 0.76 -10.93
N THR A 11 4.15 0.87 -11.88
CA THR A 11 3.82 2.17 -12.46
C THR A 11 3.07 3.04 -11.46
N VAL A 12 3.00 4.35 -11.73
CA VAL A 12 2.27 5.28 -10.88
C VAL A 12 0.78 4.94 -10.83
N GLU A 13 0.21 4.49 -11.94
CA GLU A 13 -1.20 4.09 -12.06
C GLU A 13 -1.48 2.87 -11.17
N GLN A 14 -0.60 1.88 -11.18
CA GLN A 14 -0.71 0.70 -10.32
C GLN A 14 -0.64 1.06 -8.83
N LYS A 15 0.27 1.96 -8.46
CA LYS A 15 0.39 2.46 -7.09
C LYS A 15 -0.87 3.19 -6.63
N ARG A 16 -1.44 4.05 -7.48
CA ARG A 16 -2.69 4.78 -7.20
C ARG A 16 -3.86 3.81 -7.01
N ALA A 17 -4.02 2.86 -7.91
CA ALA A 17 -5.07 1.84 -7.82
C ALA A 17 -4.95 1.01 -6.53
N LEU A 18 -3.72 0.64 -6.14
CA LEU A 18 -3.48 -0.10 -4.90
C LEU A 18 -3.85 0.73 -3.66
N VAL A 19 -3.46 2.00 -3.61
CA VAL A 19 -3.81 2.89 -2.48
C VAL A 19 -5.32 3.06 -2.36
N GLN A 20 -6.02 3.22 -3.49
CA GLN A 20 -7.47 3.33 -3.51
C GLN A 20 -8.13 2.06 -2.96
N ALA A 21 -7.77 0.88 -3.49
CA ALA A 21 -8.34 -0.39 -3.05
C ALA A 21 -8.10 -0.67 -1.56
N ILE A 22 -6.90 -0.38 -1.05
CA ILE A 22 -6.60 -0.51 0.39
C ILE A 22 -7.45 0.45 1.22
N THR A 23 -7.61 1.68 0.75
CA THR A 23 -8.42 2.68 1.45
C THR A 23 -9.87 2.23 1.55
N GLU A 24 -10.46 1.77 0.44
CA GLU A 24 -11.82 1.23 0.38
C GLU A 24 -11.99 0.05 1.35
N ALA A 25 -11.08 -0.92 1.32
CA ALA A 25 -11.11 -2.08 2.22
C ALA A 25 -11.02 -1.69 3.71
N MET A 26 -10.20 -0.68 4.05
CA MET A 26 -10.07 -0.20 5.42
C MET A 26 -11.33 0.55 5.89
N VAL A 27 -11.98 1.29 5.01
CA VAL A 27 -13.25 1.96 5.32
C VAL A 27 -14.35 0.92 5.53
N GLU A 28 -14.45 -0.05 4.62
CA GLU A 28 -15.51 -1.07 4.62
C GLU A 28 -15.40 -2.04 5.80
N HIS A 29 -14.20 -2.57 6.06
CA HIS A 29 -14.03 -3.69 6.99
C HIS A 29 -13.44 -3.30 8.33
N ALA A 30 -12.70 -2.19 8.40
CA ALA A 30 -12.02 -1.75 9.62
C ALA A 30 -12.61 -0.46 10.20
N GLY A 31 -13.67 0.09 9.60
CA GLY A 31 -14.31 1.33 10.06
C GLY A 31 -13.39 2.55 10.00
N ALA A 32 -12.35 2.51 9.15
CA ALA A 32 -11.43 3.63 9.00
C ALA A 32 -12.16 4.82 8.38
N ARG A 33 -11.83 6.03 8.83
CA ARG A 33 -12.30 7.24 8.15
C ARG A 33 -11.39 7.55 6.96
N PRO A 34 -11.92 7.84 5.76
CA PRO A 34 -11.12 8.11 4.57
C PRO A 34 -10.15 9.29 4.75
N ASP A 35 -10.55 10.30 5.51
CA ASP A 35 -9.80 11.53 5.75
C ASP A 35 -8.67 11.38 6.79
N ALA A 36 -8.71 10.32 7.61
CA ALA A 36 -7.69 10.03 8.62
C ALA A 36 -6.74 8.88 8.21
N LEU A 37 -7.06 8.15 7.13
CA LEU A 37 -6.28 7.01 6.71
C LEU A 37 -5.07 7.43 5.86
N HIS A 38 -3.88 7.05 6.33
CA HIS A 38 -2.65 7.17 5.57
C HIS A 38 -2.21 5.80 5.06
N VAL A 39 -1.96 5.70 3.74
CA VAL A 39 -1.37 4.53 3.08
C VAL A 39 0.02 4.90 2.57
N ILE A 40 1.03 4.19 3.04
CA ILE A 40 2.43 4.41 2.68
C ILE A 40 2.91 3.23 1.85
N LEU A 41 3.40 3.49 0.64
CA LEU A 41 4.04 2.47 -0.20
C LEU A 41 5.56 2.57 -0.01
N GLN A 42 6.15 1.49 0.47
CA GLN A 42 7.59 1.32 0.62
C GLN A 42 8.08 0.34 -0.45
N GLU A 43 8.74 0.87 -1.45
CA GLU A 43 9.34 0.04 -2.48
C GLU A 43 10.73 -0.43 -2.05
N ILE A 44 10.95 -1.74 -2.13
CA ILE A 44 12.17 -2.40 -1.71
C ILE A 44 12.82 -3.04 -2.94
N PRO A 45 14.08 -2.72 -3.26
CA PRO A 45 14.84 -3.42 -4.30
C PRO A 45 14.87 -4.93 -4.04
N ARG A 46 14.91 -5.74 -5.09
CA ARG A 46 14.83 -7.22 -4.95
C ARG A 46 16.01 -7.79 -4.17
N GLU A 47 17.19 -7.22 -4.34
CA GLU A 47 18.41 -7.56 -3.62
C GLU A 47 18.31 -7.35 -2.11
N ASN A 48 17.41 -6.46 -1.68
CA ASN A 48 17.17 -6.16 -0.27
C ASN A 48 16.01 -6.99 0.32
N TRP A 49 15.40 -7.89 -0.47
CA TRP A 49 14.27 -8.73 -0.04
C TRP A 49 14.72 -10.17 0.20
N GLY A 50 15.05 -10.49 1.45
CA GLY A 50 15.41 -11.85 1.86
C GLY A 50 14.18 -12.71 2.14
N LEU A 51 14.19 -13.95 1.63
CA LEU A 51 13.30 -15.02 2.05
C LEU A 51 14.20 -16.18 2.49
N ALA A 52 14.01 -16.68 3.71
CA ALA A 52 14.77 -17.81 4.29
C ALA A 52 13.81 -18.93 4.67
#